data_AF-A0A820D2U3-F1
#
_entry.id   AF-A0A820D2U3-F1
#
_cell.length_a   1.000
_cell.length_b   1.000
_cell.length_c   1.000
_cell.angle_alpha   90.00
_cell.angle_beta   90.00
_cell.angle_gamma   90.00
#
_symmetry.space_group_name_H-M   'P 1'
#
loop_
_entity.id
_entity.type
_entity.pdbx_description
1 polymer ?
#
loop_
_entity_poly.entity_id
_entity_poly.type
_entity_poly.pdbx_seq_one_letter_code
_entity_poly.pdbx_strand_id
1 'polypeptide(L)'
;MQNVLKEANIDSKICIMTNDLYWKDSKIIDNEGCNVELVWKLWMWETIFTNYIQCEKEGNLTRQINNEHPYLCQIFLNDQIKVIEPLWKVIPSNKAILPILWLLYPNHPNLLRSEYILTNDLKQMPFVKKPIVGRCGQNVTLYDVNGDSVIDETKGNFVDRNCIYQELFSLTNFDGYYPIIGSWIVHGLFAGFGIREDKKLITDADSPVTACCIVWK
;
A
#
# COMPACT_ATOMS: atom_id res chain seq x y z
N MET A 1 -17.18 0.98 0.54
CA MET A 1 -17.04 1.85 -0.66
C MET A 1 -18.31 1.86 -1.50
N GLN A 2 -18.91 0.72 -1.88
CA GLN A 2 -20.15 0.72 -2.68
C GLN A 2 -21.28 1.54 -2.04
N ASN A 3 -21.48 1.44 -0.72
CA ASN A 3 -22.43 2.30 0.00
C ASN A 3 -22.11 3.80 -0.13
N VAL A 4 -20.83 4.18 -0.07
CA VAL A 4 -20.39 5.58 -0.23
C VAL A 4 -20.70 6.07 -1.65
N LEU A 5 -20.45 5.24 -2.67
CA LEU A 5 -20.79 5.57 -4.06
C LEU A 5 -22.30 5.73 -4.24
N LYS A 6 -23.09 4.81 -3.67
CA LYS A 6 -24.56 4.87 -3.69
C LYS A 6 -25.08 6.14 -3.00
N GLU A 7 -24.56 6.48 -1.83
CA GLU A 7 -24.90 7.73 -1.11
C GLU A 7 -24.52 8.98 -1.91
N ALA A 8 -23.47 8.90 -2.73
CA ALA A 8 -23.07 9.95 -3.66
C ALA A 8 -23.87 9.95 -4.99
N ASN A 9 -24.91 9.12 -5.13
CA ASN A 9 -25.67 8.91 -6.37
C ASN A 9 -24.80 8.48 -7.56
N ILE A 10 -23.78 7.67 -7.29
CA ILE A 10 -22.93 7.04 -8.31
C ILE A 10 -23.30 5.56 -8.38
N ASP A 11 -23.87 5.17 -9.53
CA ASP A 11 -24.13 3.77 -9.82
C ASP A 11 -22.80 3.00 -9.88
N SER A 12 -22.78 1.85 -9.23
CA SER A 12 -21.57 1.05 -9.14
C SER A 12 -21.85 -0.44 -9.08
N LYS A 13 -20.98 -1.19 -9.72
CA LYS A 13 -21.02 -2.65 -9.79
C LYS A 13 -19.73 -3.23 -9.24
N ILE A 14 -19.86 -4.30 -8.46
CA ILE A 14 -18.71 -5.06 -7.98
C ILE A 14 -18.31 -6.04 -9.07
N CYS A 15 -17.09 -5.92 -9.56
CA CYS A 15 -16.49 -6.89 -10.47
C CYS A 15 -15.48 -7.74 -9.70
N ILE A 16 -15.61 -9.07 -9.81
CA ILE A 16 -14.68 -10.01 -9.16
C ILE A 16 -13.60 -10.39 -10.17
N MET A 17 -12.34 -10.11 -9.83
CA MET A 17 -11.20 -10.27 -10.74
C MET A 17 -11.42 -9.48 -12.04
N THR A 18 -11.28 -10.11 -13.20
CA THR A 18 -11.59 -9.52 -14.52
C THR A 18 -12.76 -10.24 -15.20
N ASN A 19 -13.43 -11.15 -14.50
CA ASN A 19 -14.42 -12.08 -15.07
C ASN A 19 -15.69 -11.37 -15.55
N ASP A 20 -15.99 -10.20 -15.01
CA ASP A 20 -17.17 -9.42 -15.39
C ASP A 20 -16.88 -8.38 -16.48
N LEU A 21 -15.64 -8.34 -17.00
CA LEU A 21 -15.18 -7.32 -17.95
C LEU A 21 -14.77 -7.96 -19.28
N TYR A 22 -15.08 -7.28 -20.38
CA TYR A 22 -14.83 -7.77 -21.73
C TYR A 22 -14.38 -6.66 -22.66
N TRP A 23 -13.51 -6.99 -23.61
CA TRP A 23 -13.28 -6.15 -24.77
C TRP A 23 -14.49 -6.17 -25.71
N LYS A 24 -14.93 -5.00 -26.16
CA LYS A 24 -15.92 -4.83 -27.23
C LYS A 24 -15.66 -3.53 -27.98
N ASP A 25 -15.39 -3.63 -29.28
CA ASP A 25 -15.20 -2.49 -30.17
C ASP A 25 -14.14 -1.50 -29.66
N SER A 26 -12.99 -2.05 -29.21
CA SER A 26 -11.86 -1.31 -28.60
C SER A 26 -12.18 -0.60 -27.27
N LYS A 27 -13.29 -0.94 -26.61
CA LYS A 27 -13.67 -0.49 -25.27
C LYS A 27 -13.76 -1.65 -24.30
N ILE A 28 -13.70 -1.35 -23.01
CA ILE A 28 -13.97 -2.33 -21.96
C ILE A 28 -15.40 -2.12 -21.46
N ILE A 29 -16.20 -3.17 -21.56
CA ILE A 29 -17.58 -3.19 -21.05
C ILE A 29 -17.71 -4.19 -19.91
N ASP A 30 -18.75 -4.04 -19.10
CA ASP A 30 -19.14 -5.05 -18.14
C ASP A 30 -20.07 -6.13 -18.76
N ASN A 31 -20.46 -7.13 -17.97
CA ASN A 31 -21.36 -8.21 -18.40
C ASN A 31 -22.81 -7.78 -18.70
N GLU A 32 -23.18 -6.52 -18.41
CA GLU A 32 -24.47 -5.91 -18.79
C GLU A 32 -24.35 -5.04 -20.06
N GLY A 33 -23.14 -4.92 -20.61
CA GLY A 33 -22.86 -4.11 -21.80
C GLY A 33 -22.63 -2.62 -21.49
N CYS A 34 -22.49 -2.24 -20.22
CA CYS A 34 -22.18 -0.89 -19.81
C CYS A 34 -20.69 -0.59 -20.03
N ASN A 35 -20.39 0.58 -20.60
CA ASN A 35 -19.02 1.04 -20.77
C ASN A 35 -18.36 1.33 -19.41
N VAL A 36 -17.15 0.83 -19.21
CA VAL A 36 -16.40 1.09 -17.98
C VAL A 36 -15.64 2.40 -18.12
N GLU A 37 -16.04 3.41 -17.34
CA GLU A 37 -15.43 4.75 -17.39
C GLU A 37 -14.66 5.11 -16.12
N LEU A 38 -15.00 4.46 -15.00
CA LEU A 38 -14.41 4.70 -13.68
C LEU A 38 -14.26 3.38 -12.95
N VAL A 39 -13.07 3.14 -12.39
CA VAL A 39 -12.80 1.97 -11.55
C VAL A 39 -12.22 2.40 -10.21
N TRP A 40 -12.85 1.98 -9.12
CA TRP A 40 -12.25 1.95 -7.80
C TRP A 40 -11.71 0.54 -7.52
N LYS A 41 -10.46 0.42 -7.09
CA LYS A 41 -9.77 -0.88 -6.98
C LYS A 41 -9.28 -1.21 -5.58
N LEU A 42 -9.36 -2.51 -5.25
CA LEU A 42 -8.60 -3.13 -4.15
C LEU A 42 -7.23 -3.64 -4.61
N TRP A 43 -7.02 -3.79 -5.92
CA TRP A 43 -5.75 -4.18 -6.50
C TRP A 43 -4.64 -3.16 -6.22
N MET A 44 -3.45 -3.67 -5.92
CA MET A 44 -2.25 -2.85 -5.82
C MET A 44 -1.75 -2.46 -7.21
N TRP A 45 -1.17 -1.27 -7.31
CA TRP A 45 -0.50 -0.85 -8.53
C TRP A 45 0.69 -1.76 -8.88
N GLU A 46 1.37 -2.32 -7.90
CA GLU A 46 2.49 -3.25 -8.12
C GLU A 46 2.05 -4.59 -8.73
N THR A 47 0.84 -5.05 -8.43
CA THR A 47 0.23 -6.20 -9.12
C THR A 47 -0.04 -5.84 -10.58
N ILE A 48 -0.53 -4.63 -10.84
CA ILE A 48 -0.80 -4.12 -12.18
C ILE A 48 0.50 -4.00 -12.99
N PHE A 49 1.59 -3.50 -12.40
CA PHE A 49 2.90 -3.42 -13.05
C PHE A 49 3.49 -4.80 -13.36
N THR A 50 3.31 -5.76 -12.46
CA THR A 50 3.77 -7.14 -12.69
C THR A 50 3.00 -7.76 -13.86
N ASN A 51 1.67 -7.56 -13.91
CA ASN A 51 0.85 -7.98 -15.03
C ASN A 51 1.24 -7.27 -16.34
N TYR A 52 1.55 -5.98 -16.31
CA TYR A 52 2.06 -5.24 -17.47
C TYR A 52 3.32 -5.89 -18.05
N ILE A 53 4.34 -6.14 -17.21
CA ILE A 53 5.61 -6.75 -17.64
C ILE A 53 5.37 -8.14 -18.25
N GLN A 54 4.44 -8.90 -17.68
CA GLN A 54 4.08 -10.21 -18.23
C GLN A 54 3.40 -10.07 -19.60
N CYS A 55 2.39 -9.20 -19.72
CA CYS A 55 1.71 -8.94 -20.98
C CYS A 55 2.65 -8.41 -22.06
N GLU A 56 3.64 -7.59 -21.70
CA GLU A 56 4.69 -7.11 -22.62
C GLU A 56 5.52 -8.27 -23.18
N LYS A 57 6.00 -9.16 -22.31
CA LYS A 57 6.78 -10.34 -22.71
C LYS A 57 6.00 -11.31 -23.59
N GLU A 58 4.70 -11.44 -23.35
CA GLU A 58 3.81 -12.33 -24.10
C GLU A 58 3.20 -11.68 -25.35
N GLY A 59 3.47 -10.39 -25.62
CA GLY A 59 2.89 -9.66 -26.76
C GLY A 59 1.39 -9.36 -26.62
N ASN A 60 0.86 -9.37 -25.40
CA ASN A 60 -0.56 -9.22 -25.09
C ASN A 60 -0.99 -7.77 -24.79
N LEU A 61 -0.07 -6.80 -24.71
CA LEU A 61 -0.41 -5.41 -24.32
C LEU A 61 -1.51 -4.79 -25.19
N THR A 62 -1.38 -4.92 -26.51
CA THR A 62 -2.31 -4.33 -27.50
C THR A 62 -3.39 -5.31 -27.95
N ARG A 63 -3.45 -6.52 -27.37
CA ARG A 63 -4.45 -7.53 -27.72
C ARG A 63 -5.82 -7.11 -27.20
N GLN A 64 -6.74 -6.80 -28.11
CA GLN A 64 -8.13 -6.41 -27.80
C GLN A 64 -9.08 -7.25 -28.65
N ILE A 65 -9.32 -8.49 -28.22
CA ILE A 65 -10.20 -9.42 -28.95
C ILE A 65 -11.59 -9.33 -28.33
N ASN A 66 -12.60 -9.04 -29.16
CA ASN A 66 -13.99 -8.93 -28.71
C ASN A 66 -14.42 -10.17 -27.92
N ASN A 67 -15.11 -9.95 -26.80
CA ASN A 67 -15.57 -10.96 -25.83
C ASN A 67 -14.46 -11.69 -25.05
N GLU A 68 -13.18 -11.31 -25.19
CA GLU A 68 -12.13 -11.75 -24.26
C GLU A 68 -12.06 -10.82 -23.04
N HIS A 69 -11.66 -11.39 -21.90
CA HIS A 69 -11.41 -10.63 -20.69
C HIS A 69 -10.13 -9.79 -20.83
N PRO A 70 -10.14 -8.50 -20.47
CA PRO A 70 -8.94 -7.68 -20.47
C PRO A 70 -7.99 -8.11 -19.34
N TYR A 71 -6.69 -7.93 -19.58
CA TYR A 71 -5.68 -8.06 -18.53
C TYR A 71 -5.76 -6.89 -17.54
N LEU A 72 -5.23 -7.05 -16.31
CA LEU A 72 -5.27 -5.98 -15.30
C LEU A 72 -4.63 -4.68 -15.82
N CYS A 73 -3.46 -4.75 -16.46
CA CYS A 73 -2.79 -3.58 -17.00
C CYS A 73 -3.61 -2.89 -18.10
N GLN A 74 -4.35 -3.66 -18.90
CA GLN A 74 -5.23 -3.14 -19.94
C GLN A 74 -6.46 -2.42 -19.40
N ILE A 75 -6.88 -2.72 -18.17
CA ILE A 75 -7.96 -1.97 -17.49
C ILE A 75 -7.39 -0.69 -16.87
N PHE A 76 -6.33 -0.84 -16.07
CA PHE A 76 -5.88 0.23 -15.17
C PHE A 76 -4.89 1.22 -15.77
N LEU A 77 -4.31 0.92 -16.93
CA LEU A 77 -3.46 1.83 -17.71
C LEU A 77 -4.16 2.27 -19.00
N ASN A 78 -5.49 2.13 -19.07
CA ASN A 78 -6.28 2.61 -20.18
C ASN A 78 -6.60 4.09 -20.02
N ASP A 79 -6.21 4.92 -20.99
CA ASP A 79 -6.43 6.37 -20.96
C ASP A 79 -7.93 6.77 -20.94
N GLN A 80 -8.83 5.86 -21.35
CA GLN A 80 -10.27 6.10 -21.33
C GLN A 80 -10.91 5.79 -19.98
N ILE A 81 -10.20 5.14 -19.06
CA ILE A 81 -10.73 4.69 -17.77
C ILE A 81 -10.08 5.49 -16.64
N LYS A 82 -10.91 6.20 -15.87
CA LYS A 82 -10.45 6.87 -14.65
C LYS A 82 -10.26 5.83 -13.55
N VAL A 83 -9.17 5.95 -12.78
CA VAL A 83 -8.84 5.00 -11.72
C VAL A 83 -8.70 5.69 -10.37
N ILE A 84 -9.35 5.11 -9.35
CA ILE A 84 -9.22 5.51 -7.95
C ILE A 84 -8.63 4.33 -7.15
N GLU A 85 -7.56 4.51 -6.39
CA GLU A 85 -6.66 5.66 -6.29
C GLU A 85 -5.81 5.87 -7.56
N PRO A 86 -5.44 7.10 -7.93
CA PRO A 86 -4.71 7.41 -9.16
C PRO A 86 -3.29 6.83 -9.17
N LEU A 87 -2.70 6.70 -10.37
CA LEU A 87 -1.37 6.09 -10.56
C LEU A 87 -0.29 6.76 -9.72
N TRP A 88 -0.28 8.09 -9.61
CA TRP A 88 0.75 8.81 -8.85
C TRP A 88 0.81 8.44 -7.36
N LYS A 89 -0.26 7.83 -6.79
CA LYS A 89 -0.27 7.37 -5.41
C LYS A 89 0.76 6.28 -5.11
N VAL A 90 1.31 5.63 -6.14
CA VAL A 90 2.45 4.71 -5.97
C VAL A 90 3.68 5.38 -5.38
N ILE A 91 3.86 6.68 -5.59
CA ILE A 91 5.01 7.43 -5.08
C ILE A 91 4.92 7.58 -3.55
N PRO A 92 3.88 8.20 -2.97
CA PRO A 92 3.78 8.34 -1.52
C PRO A 92 3.50 7.04 -0.78
N SER A 93 3.00 5.98 -1.43
CA SER A 93 2.81 4.68 -0.78
C SER A 93 4.08 3.82 -0.72
N ASN A 94 5.11 4.18 -1.48
CA ASN A 94 6.36 3.44 -1.54
C ASN A 94 7.34 3.95 -0.47
N LYS A 95 7.91 3.05 0.34
CA LYS A 95 8.80 3.44 1.45
C LYS A 95 10.11 4.08 0.99
N ALA A 96 10.45 3.99 -0.29
CA ALA A 96 11.55 4.73 -0.89
C ALA A 96 11.37 6.25 -0.78
N ILE A 97 10.16 6.76 -0.49
CA ILE A 97 9.94 8.18 -0.23
C ILE A 97 10.47 8.62 1.14
N LEU A 98 10.62 7.71 2.11
CA LEU A 98 10.98 8.06 3.49
C LEU A 98 12.36 8.73 3.60
N PRO A 99 13.44 8.22 2.96
CA PRO A 99 14.72 8.92 2.93
C PRO A 99 14.65 10.30 2.25
N ILE A 100 13.79 10.47 1.25
CA ILE A 100 13.57 11.76 0.57
C ILE A 100 12.90 12.74 1.54
N LEU A 101 11.86 12.32 2.24
CA LEU A 101 11.18 13.15 3.24
C LEU A 101 12.14 13.58 4.36
N TRP A 102 12.98 12.66 4.82
CA TRP A 102 14.01 12.98 5.82
C TRP A 102 15.05 13.98 5.31
N LEU A 103 15.48 13.84 4.05
CA LEU A 103 16.40 14.78 3.40
C LEU A 103 15.79 16.18 3.26
N LEU A 104 14.52 16.27 2.88
CA LEU A 104 13.81 17.54 2.68
C LEU A 104 13.44 18.22 4.01
N TYR A 105 13.12 17.44 5.04
CA TYR A 105 12.63 17.92 6.33
C TYR A 105 13.37 17.23 7.49
N PRO A 106 14.69 17.47 7.64
CA PRO A 106 15.49 16.84 8.68
C PRO A 106 14.97 17.21 10.07
N ASN A 107 14.93 16.23 10.97
CA ASN A 107 14.47 16.39 12.36
C ASN A 107 13.01 16.88 12.52
N HIS A 108 12.18 16.74 11.49
CA HIS A 108 10.75 17.01 11.63
C HIS A 108 10.13 16.07 12.68
N PRO A 109 9.31 16.56 13.63
CA PRO A 109 8.85 15.79 14.80
C PRO A 109 8.04 14.52 14.46
N ASN A 110 7.46 14.46 13.26
CA ASN A 110 6.69 13.30 12.78
C ASN A 110 7.48 12.41 11.80
N LEU A 111 8.77 12.65 11.60
CA LEU A 111 9.62 11.83 10.73
C LEU A 111 10.69 11.10 11.56
N LEU A 112 10.99 9.87 11.13
CA LEU A 112 12.11 9.09 11.64
C LEU A 112 13.24 9.09 10.63
N ARG A 113 14.49 9.12 11.11
CA ARG A 113 15.67 9.09 10.23
C ARG A 113 15.58 7.89 9.30
N SER A 114 15.71 8.10 8.00
CA SER A 114 15.55 7.06 6.99
C SER A 114 16.60 7.19 5.89
N GLU A 115 17.21 6.08 5.48
CA GLU A 115 18.32 6.03 4.53
C GLU A 115 18.20 4.83 3.58
N TYR A 116 18.72 4.96 2.36
CA TYR A 116 18.75 3.86 1.38
C TYR A 116 19.85 2.83 1.68
N ILE A 117 20.93 3.27 2.33
CA ILE A 117 22.10 2.47 2.67
C ILE A 117 22.28 2.56 4.19
N LEU A 118 22.65 1.46 4.82
CA LEU A 118 22.94 1.45 6.25
C LEU A 118 24.26 2.17 6.52
N THR A 119 24.20 3.37 7.08
CA THR A 119 25.39 4.15 7.48
C THR A 119 25.86 3.81 8.89
N ASN A 120 27.12 4.11 9.19
CA ASN A 120 27.68 3.95 10.54
C ASN A 120 26.94 4.79 11.58
N ASP A 121 26.45 5.97 11.21
CA ASP A 121 25.69 6.84 12.10
C ASP A 121 24.32 6.23 12.43
N LEU A 122 23.61 5.67 11.44
CA LEU A 122 22.34 5.00 11.69
C LEU A 122 22.51 3.74 12.53
N LYS A 123 23.66 3.05 12.44
CA LYS A 123 23.98 1.91 13.31
C LYS A 123 24.16 2.30 14.78
N GLN A 124 24.35 3.57 15.13
CA GLN A 124 24.48 3.99 16.54
C GLN A 124 23.15 4.01 17.30
N MET A 125 22.04 3.66 16.64
CA MET A 125 20.70 3.55 17.22
C MET A 125 20.03 2.26 16.75
N PRO A 126 18.99 1.76 17.44
CA PRO A 126 18.17 0.68 16.92
C PRO A 126 17.51 1.12 15.61
N PHE A 127 17.45 0.22 14.64
CA PHE A 127 16.91 0.52 13.31
C PHE A 127 16.12 -0.65 12.74
N VAL A 128 15.41 -0.39 11.67
CA VAL A 128 14.55 -1.36 11.00
C VAL A 128 14.82 -1.36 9.50
N LYS A 129 15.04 -2.55 8.94
CA LYS A 129 15.15 -2.79 7.51
C LYS A 129 13.78 -3.16 6.95
N LYS A 130 13.32 -2.44 5.92
CA LYS A 130 12.00 -2.65 5.31
C LYS A 130 12.09 -2.64 3.79
N PRO A 131 11.38 -3.52 3.07
CA PRO A 131 11.32 -3.46 1.61
C PRO A 131 10.57 -2.20 1.16
N ILE A 132 11.05 -1.57 0.08
CA ILE A 132 10.46 -0.33 -0.47
C ILE A 132 8.99 -0.55 -0.88
N VAL A 133 8.73 -1.73 -1.43
CA VAL A 133 7.40 -2.26 -1.75
C VAL A 133 7.14 -3.42 -0.78
N GLY A 134 6.19 -3.25 0.13
CA GLY A 134 5.79 -4.29 1.07
C GLY A 134 4.59 -3.85 1.91
N ARG A 135 3.84 -4.80 2.45
CA ARG A 135 2.61 -4.55 3.24
C ARG A 135 2.51 -5.50 4.44
N CYS A 136 1.63 -5.16 5.36
CA CYS A 136 1.22 -6.03 6.48
C CYS A 136 2.41 -6.56 7.30
N GLY A 137 3.41 -5.71 7.54
CA GLY A 137 4.57 -6.08 8.34
C GLY A 137 5.52 -7.10 7.69
N GLN A 138 5.32 -7.51 6.43
CA GLN A 138 6.13 -8.56 5.79
C GLN A 138 7.56 -8.14 5.47
N ASN A 139 8.50 -9.09 5.65
CA ASN A 139 9.93 -8.93 5.35
C ASN A 139 10.58 -7.74 6.11
N VAL A 140 10.08 -7.48 7.31
CA VAL A 140 10.61 -6.45 8.21
C VAL A 140 11.55 -7.11 9.21
N THR A 141 12.72 -6.51 9.41
CA THR A 141 13.72 -6.95 10.40
C THR A 141 14.11 -5.77 11.28
N LEU A 142 13.96 -5.93 12.59
CA LEU A 142 14.33 -4.96 13.61
C LEU A 142 15.70 -5.33 14.15
N TYR A 143 16.57 -4.34 14.27
CA TYR A 143 17.94 -4.49 14.75
C TYR A 143 18.17 -3.64 15.99
N ASP A 144 19.04 -4.10 16.88
CA ASP A 144 19.53 -3.29 17.99
C ASP A 144 20.60 -2.27 17.54
N VAL A 145 21.18 -1.60 18.53
CA VAL A 145 22.35 -0.74 18.31
C VAL A 145 23.52 -1.57 17.79
N ASN A 146 24.23 -1.04 16.80
CA ASN A 146 25.29 -1.64 15.99
C ASN A 146 24.81 -2.60 14.88
N GLY A 147 23.56 -3.08 14.98
CA GLY A 147 22.99 -4.00 14.01
C GLY A 147 23.51 -5.43 14.13
N ASP A 148 24.09 -5.76 15.28
CA ASP A 148 24.71 -7.06 15.55
C ASP A 148 23.67 -8.09 15.99
N SER A 149 22.54 -7.65 16.57
CA SER A 149 21.44 -8.53 16.94
C SER A 149 20.11 -8.15 16.28
N VAL A 150 19.33 -9.17 15.96
CA VAL A 150 17.96 -9.03 15.45
C VAL A 150 17.00 -9.07 16.64
N ILE A 151 16.23 -8.01 16.82
CA ILE A 151 15.20 -7.88 17.87
C ILE A 151 13.96 -8.68 17.49
N ASP A 152 13.51 -8.56 16.24
CA ASP A 152 12.33 -9.23 15.71
C ASP A 152 12.43 -9.31 14.18
N GLU A 153 11.82 -10.32 13.57
CA GLU A 153 11.78 -10.47 12.12
C GLU A 153 10.51 -11.17 11.63
N THR A 154 10.12 -10.82 10.41
CA THR A 154 8.95 -11.39 9.75
C THR A 154 9.31 -11.91 8.37
N LYS A 155 8.75 -13.06 8.02
CA LYS A 155 8.82 -13.61 6.67
C LYS A 155 7.74 -12.99 5.77
N GLY A 156 7.87 -13.17 4.47
CA GLY A 156 6.89 -12.69 3.51
C GLY A 156 7.38 -12.78 2.07
N ASN A 157 6.56 -12.27 1.14
CA ASN A 157 6.73 -12.46 -0.30
C ASN A 157 7.58 -11.36 -0.97
N PHE A 158 8.20 -10.46 -0.21
CA PHE A 158 8.96 -9.30 -0.72
C PHE A 158 10.48 -9.46 -0.58
N VAL A 159 10.99 -10.69 -0.77
CA VAL A 159 12.41 -11.04 -0.54
C VAL A 159 13.40 -10.38 -1.51
N ASP A 160 13.01 -10.14 -2.76
CA ASP A 160 13.89 -9.58 -3.81
C ASP A 160 13.63 -8.10 -4.08
N ARG A 161 13.36 -7.33 -3.02
CA ARG A 161 13.08 -5.89 -3.14
C ARG A 161 14.21 -5.07 -2.51
N ASN A 162 14.53 -3.96 -3.16
CA ASN A 162 15.34 -2.91 -2.54
C ASN A 162 14.74 -2.56 -1.17
N CYS A 163 15.60 -2.24 -0.21
CA CYS A 163 15.21 -1.92 1.14
C CYS A 163 15.59 -0.48 1.49
N ILE A 164 14.93 0.05 2.50
CA ILE A 164 15.37 1.22 3.25
C ILE A 164 15.69 0.79 4.68
N TYR A 165 16.51 1.59 5.33
CA TYR A 165 16.82 1.51 6.75
C TYR A 165 16.22 2.73 7.43
N GLN A 166 15.48 2.52 8.51
CA GLN A 166 14.82 3.59 9.24
C GLN A 166 15.11 3.43 10.73
N GLU A 167 15.33 4.54 11.43
CA GLU A 167 15.40 4.58 12.89
C GLU A 167 14.20 3.87 13.51
N LEU A 168 14.45 3.03 14.50
CA LEU A 168 13.40 2.31 15.20
C LEU A 168 12.81 3.19 16.28
N PHE A 169 11.49 3.37 16.21
CA PHE A 169 10.73 4.00 17.28
C PHE A 169 10.05 2.91 18.12
N SER A 170 10.41 2.83 19.40
CA SER A 170 9.82 1.86 20.32
C SER A 170 8.39 2.25 20.68
N LEU A 171 7.44 1.36 20.40
CA LEU A 171 6.06 1.52 20.84
C LEU A 171 5.95 1.32 22.35
N THR A 172 5.16 2.17 23.01
CA THR A 172 4.84 2.00 24.43
C THR A 172 3.99 0.76 24.63
N ASN A 173 4.35 -0.06 25.62
CA ASN A 173 3.56 -1.22 26.03
C ASN A 173 2.41 -0.77 26.95
N PHE A 174 1.18 -1.15 26.58
CA PHE A 174 -0.01 -0.98 27.39
C PHE A 174 -0.59 -2.36 27.70
N ASP A 175 -0.47 -2.81 28.94
CA ASP A 175 -1.00 -4.10 29.41
C ASP A 175 -0.62 -5.32 28.54
N GLY A 176 0.62 -5.32 28.02
CA GLY A 176 1.15 -6.38 27.17
C GLY A 176 0.89 -6.19 25.67
N TYR A 177 0.31 -5.07 25.26
CA TYR A 177 -0.01 -4.74 23.87
C TYR A 177 0.72 -3.49 23.38
N TYR A 178 1.06 -3.48 22.09
CA TYR A 178 1.73 -2.38 21.40
C TYR A 178 0.76 -1.78 20.37
N PRO A 179 0.17 -0.60 20.64
CA PRO A 179 -0.79 0.02 19.76
C PRO A 179 -0.12 0.87 18.66
N ILE A 180 -0.71 0.84 17.47
CA ILE A 180 -0.45 1.77 16.36
C ILE A 180 -1.74 2.53 16.04
N ILE A 181 -1.60 3.83 15.83
CA ILE A 181 -2.69 4.69 15.36
C ILE A 181 -2.69 4.72 13.83
N GLY A 182 -3.79 4.28 13.23
CA GLY A 182 -4.07 4.49 11.82
C GLY A 182 -4.91 5.76 11.64
N SER A 183 -4.43 6.72 10.84
CA SER A 183 -5.13 7.97 10.53
C SER A 183 -5.65 7.95 9.09
N TRP A 184 -6.93 8.23 8.90
CA TRP A 184 -7.57 8.27 7.59
C TRP A 184 -7.58 9.69 7.05
N ILE A 185 -7.10 9.83 5.81
CA ILE A 185 -7.10 11.08 5.06
C ILE A 185 -8.08 10.95 3.89
N VAL A 186 -9.10 11.82 3.84
CA VAL A 186 -10.06 11.92 2.74
C VAL A 186 -9.94 13.30 2.13
N HIS A 187 -9.68 13.36 0.83
CA HIS A 187 -9.48 14.62 0.10
C HIS A 187 -8.42 15.55 0.74
N GLY A 188 -7.34 14.96 1.27
CA GLY A 188 -6.25 15.70 1.91
C GLY A 188 -6.55 16.16 3.34
N LEU A 189 -7.74 15.87 3.88
CA LEU A 189 -8.14 16.24 5.23
C LEU A 189 -8.23 15.02 6.14
N PHE A 190 -7.97 15.23 7.43
CA PHE A 190 -8.21 14.21 8.45
C PHE A 190 -9.69 13.86 8.53
N ALA A 191 -10.00 12.56 8.48
CA ALA A 191 -11.37 12.05 8.46
C ALA A 191 -11.67 11.07 9.61
N GLY A 192 -10.68 10.76 10.44
CA GLY A 192 -10.83 9.85 11.57
C GLY A 192 -9.58 9.02 11.80
N PHE A 193 -9.60 8.26 12.88
CA PHE A 193 -8.51 7.37 13.24
C PHE A 193 -9.05 6.07 13.83
N GLY A 194 -8.19 5.05 13.90
CA GLY A 194 -8.44 3.82 14.62
C GLY A 194 -7.15 3.31 15.25
N ILE A 195 -7.27 2.36 16.18
CA ILE A 195 -6.14 1.71 16.81
C ILE A 195 -6.09 0.25 16.38
N ARG A 196 -4.89 -0.23 16.08
CA ARG A 196 -4.58 -1.66 16.02
C ARG A 196 -3.51 -1.96 17.04
N GLU A 197 -3.65 -3.05 17.77
CA GLU A 197 -2.69 -3.44 18.78
C GLU A 197 -2.26 -4.89 18.59
N ASP A 198 -1.03 -5.20 18.98
CA ASP A 198 -0.49 -6.55 18.92
C ASP A 198 0.37 -6.83 20.15
N LYS A 199 0.56 -8.10 20.51
CA LYS A 199 1.53 -8.50 21.55
C LYS A 199 2.97 -8.51 21.01
N LYS A 200 3.11 -8.56 19.68
CA LYS A 200 4.38 -8.46 18.95
C LYS A 200 4.73 -7.01 18.64
N LEU A 201 6.00 -6.74 18.37
CA LEU A 201 6.46 -5.40 17.99
C LEU A 201 6.08 -5.04 16.54
N ILE A 202 5.92 -6.04 15.67
CA ILE A 202 5.53 -5.84 14.27
C ILE A 202 4.03 -6.15 14.11
N THR A 203 3.23 -5.12 13.88
CA THR A 203 1.81 -5.25 13.50
C THR A 203 1.68 -5.84 12.09
N ASP A 204 0.81 -6.83 11.92
CA ASP A 204 0.59 -7.55 10.66
C ASP A 204 -0.86 -7.45 10.17
N ALA A 205 -1.32 -8.34 9.29
CA ALA A 205 -2.70 -8.32 8.78
C ALA A 205 -3.73 -8.81 9.80
N ASP A 206 -3.33 -9.65 10.75
CA ASP A 206 -4.20 -10.34 11.70
C ASP A 206 -4.30 -9.60 13.05
N SER A 207 -3.44 -8.60 13.29
CA SER A 207 -3.54 -7.77 14.50
C SER A 207 -4.95 -7.16 14.66
N PRO A 208 -5.58 -7.29 15.85
CA PRO A 208 -6.94 -6.82 16.06
C PRO A 208 -7.08 -5.30 15.88
N VAL A 209 -8.28 -4.89 15.46
CA VAL A 209 -8.72 -3.49 15.59
C VAL A 209 -9.30 -3.32 16.98
N THR A 210 -8.83 -2.32 17.71
CA THR A 210 -9.23 -2.05 19.08
C THR A 210 -10.13 -0.84 19.14
N ALA A 211 -11.21 -0.94 19.92
CA ALA A 211 -12.13 0.16 20.14
C ALA A 211 -11.40 1.33 20.83
N CYS A 212 -11.57 2.54 20.30
CA CYS A 212 -10.96 3.74 20.84
C CYS A 212 -12.01 4.85 20.98
N CYS A 213 -11.85 5.71 21.97
CA CYS A 213 -12.67 6.91 22.15
C CYS A 213 -11.80 8.11 22.50
N ILE A 214 -12.23 9.31 22.09
CA ILE A 214 -11.62 10.56 22.53
C ILE A 214 -12.26 10.92 23.88
N VAL A 215 -11.44 11.07 24.91
CA VAL A 215 -11.87 11.58 26.22
C VAL A 215 -11.38 13.01 26.34
N TRP A 216 -12.31 13.97 26.32
CA TRP A 216 -12.00 15.37 26.55
C TRP A 216 -11.74 15.58 28.04
N LYS A 217 -10.64 16.25 28.37
CA LYS A 217 -10.31 16.69 29.74
C LYS A 217 -10.71 18.15 29.93
#